data_AF-A0A3F2S0N9-F1
#
_entry.id   AF-A0A3F2S0N9-F1
#
_cell.length_a   1.000
_cell.length_b   1.000
_cell.length_c   1.000
_cell.angle_alpha   90.00
_cell.angle_beta   90.00
_cell.angle_gamma   90.00
#
_symmetry.space_group_name_H-M   'P 1'
#
loop_
_entity.id
_entity.type
_entity.pdbx_description
1 polymer ?
#
loop_
_entity_poly.entity_id
_entity_poly.type
_entity_poly.pdbx_seq_one_letter_code
_entity_poly.pdbx_strand_id
1 'polypeptide(L)'
;MGITENVSTRAALLGGVAAWLTYISAGEEWLIKDYLFVLAIVIVVLIGGSRKAKYERLIHQARLERAHDLEKVDFIQGDPVQLALNKVTCILFFGTWCKKSREALMVFAYLHETIVHDAVQFVGLTQESREELAMYEVKGRNASNFRELKKFAFSIGIEDGSMSKEYLVRCDIFTVPQLFIVGKNKSIEWYGDPTIAGIASKIRSAIEQDDVKSGDTGVSDLKTTNMEEKKQSNAA
;
A
#
# COMPACT_ATOMS: atom_id res chain seq x y z
N MET A 1 -0.91 -5.10 14.90
CA MET A 1 -1.44 -5.55 16.21
C MET A 1 -2.73 -4.81 16.57
N GLY A 2 -3.75 -4.77 15.69
CA GLY A 2 -4.92 -3.87 15.91
C GLY A 2 -6.26 -4.28 15.28
N ILE A 3 -6.36 -5.42 14.60
CA ILE A 3 -7.61 -5.85 13.96
C ILE A 3 -8.35 -6.89 14.83
N THR A 4 -7.61 -7.83 15.43
CA THR A 4 -8.18 -8.88 16.29
C THR A 4 -8.73 -8.34 17.60
N GLU A 5 -8.03 -7.41 18.24
CA GLU A 5 -8.48 -6.75 19.47
C GLU A 5 -9.80 -6.00 19.27
N ASN A 6 -9.96 -5.34 18.12
CA ASN A 6 -11.18 -4.61 17.79
C ASN A 6 -12.39 -5.54 17.54
N VAL A 7 -12.19 -6.75 17.02
CA VAL A 7 -13.29 -7.69 16.79
C VAL A 7 -13.78 -8.29 18.11
N SER A 8 -12.88 -8.68 19.01
CA SER A 8 -13.24 -9.21 20.32
C SER A 8 -13.96 -8.19 21.19
N THR A 9 -13.48 -6.93 21.21
CA THR A 9 -14.14 -5.84 21.96
C THR A 9 -15.54 -5.55 21.44
N ARG A 10 -15.73 -5.53 20.11
CA ARG A 10 -17.07 -5.34 19.50
C ARG A 10 -18.01 -6.51 19.80
N ALA A 11 -17.50 -7.74 19.78
CA ALA A 11 -18.28 -8.93 20.14
C ALA A 11 -18.72 -8.88 21.61
N ALA A 12 -17.85 -8.47 22.53
CA ALA A 12 -18.17 -8.31 23.94
C ALA A 12 -19.22 -7.20 24.18
N LEU A 13 -19.07 -6.04 23.53
CA LEU A 13 -20.03 -4.93 23.65
C LEU A 13 -21.42 -5.31 23.12
N LEU A 14 -21.48 -5.88 21.91
CA LEU A 14 -22.76 -6.29 21.30
C LEU A 14 -23.39 -7.47 22.04
N GLY A 15 -22.57 -8.41 22.54
CA GLY A 15 -23.04 -9.48 23.42
C GLY A 15 -23.60 -8.95 24.75
N GLY A 16 -22.95 -7.94 25.34
CA GLY A 16 -23.45 -7.27 26.55
C GLY A 16 -24.77 -6.52 26.31
N VAL A 17 -24.91 -5.82 25.18
CA VAL A 17 -26.18 -5.17 24.79
C VAL A 17 -27.27 -6.21 24.57
N ALA A 18 -26.96 -7.31 23.88
CA ALA A 18 -27.90 -8.41 23.68
C ALA A 18 -28.35 -9.00 25.03
N ALA A 19 -27.41 -9.26 25.94
CA ALA A 19 -27.71 -9.76 27.27
C ALA A 19 -28.61 -8.80 28.06
N TRP A 20 -28.32 -7.50 28.01
CA TRP A 20 -29.12 -6.49 28.69
C TRP A 20 -30.55 -6.38 28.13
N LEU A 21 -30.71 -6.42 26.80
CA LEU A 21 -32.03 -6.43 26.16
C LEU A 21 -32.83 -7.69 26.50
N THR A 22 -32.16 -8.85 26.51
CA THR A 22 -32.77 -10.12 26.92
C THR A 22 -33.20 -10.07 28.39
N TYR A 23 -32.39 -9.49 29.28
CA TYR A 23 -32.74 -9.30 30.68
C TYR A 23 -33.97 -8.41 30.86
N ILE A 24 -34.08 -7.29 30.14
CA ILE A 24 -35.25 -6.40 30.21
C ILE A 24 -36.52 -7.14 29.73
N SER A 25 -36.41 -7.99 28.72
CA SER A 25 -37.57 -8.68 28.14
C SER A 25 -38.00 -9.94 28.91
N ALA A 26 -37.05 -10.69 29.47
CA ALA A 26 -37.30 -12.01 30.08
C ALA A 26 -37.18 -12.00 31.61
N GLY A 27 -36.61 -10.95 32.21
CA GLY A 27 -36.35 -10.86 33.65
C GLY A 27 -35.10 -11.63 34.09
N GLU A 28 -35.05 -12.00 35.37
CA GLU A 28 -33.92 -12.71 35.99
C GLU A 28 -33.85 -14.20 35.61
N GLU A 29 -34.98 -14.82 35.24
CA GLU A 29 -35.04 -16.25 34.91
C GLU A 29 -34.83 -16.49 33.41
N TRP A 30 -33.57 -16.61 33.02
CA TRP A 30 -33.21 -16.90 31.64
C TRP A 30 -33.46 -18.37 31.30
N LEU A 31 -34.14 -18.60 30.17
CA LEU A 31 -34.26 -19.93 29.58
C LEU A 31 -33.04 -20.24 28.71
N ILE A 32 -32.81 -21.52 28.42
CA ILE A 32 -31.70 -21.98 27.57
C ILE A 32 -31.68 -21.24 26.21
N LYS A 33 -32.86 -20.95 25.64
CA LYS A 33 -33.00 -20.20 24.37
C LYS A 33 -32.41 -18.79 24.44
N ASP A 34 -32.44 -18.15 25.61
CA ASP A 34 -32.00 -16.77 25.83
C ASP A 34 -30.46 -16.71 25.85
N TYR A 35 -29.82 -17.67 26.53
CA TYR A 35 -28.37 -17.87 26.46
C TYR A 35 -27.91 -18.20 25.03
N LEU A 36 -28.64 -19.07 24.32
CA LEU A 36 -28.31 -19.43 22.94
C LEU A 36 -28.42 -18.22 22.00
N PHE A 37 -29.39 -17.33 22.20
CA PHE A 37 -29.54 -16.11 21.43
C PHE A 37 -28.36 -15.15 21.62
N VAL A 38 -27.97 -14.86 22.86
CA VAL A 38 -26.82 -14.00 23.17
C VAL A 38 -25.53 -14.61 22.62
N LEU A 39 -25.34 -15.92 22.80
CA LEU A 39 -24.20 -16.66 22.25
C LEU A 39 -24.17 -16.58 20.71
N ALA A 40 -25.32 -16.74 20.05
CA ALA A 40 -25.43 -16.63 18.60
C ALA A 40 -25.01 -15.24 18.11
N ILE A 41 -25.40 -14.16 18.79
CA ILE A 41 -24.97 -12.79 18.47
C ILE A 41 -23.46 -12.65 18.57
N VAL A 42 -22.86 -13.11 19.67
CA VAL A 42 -21.40 -13.05 19.86
C VAL A 42 -20.68 -13.82 18.75
N ILE A 43 -21.12 -15.05 18.44
CA ILE A 43 -20.55 -15.88 17.38
C ILE A 43 -20.66 -15.19 16.02
N VAL A 44 -21.82 -14.62 15.67
CA VAL A 44 -22.04 -13.92 14.39
C VAL A 44 -21.11 -12.72 14.27
N VAL A 45 -20.94 -11.93 15.33
CA VAL A 45 -20.02 -10.78 15.33
C VAL A 45 -18.56 -11.22 15.17
N LEU A 46 -18.16 -12.28 15.85
CA LEU A 46 -16.81 -12.85 15.71
C LEU A 46 -16.57 -13.36 14.29
N ILE A 47 -17.47 -14.19 13.75
CA ILE A 47 -17.34 -14.74 12.38
C ILE A 47 -17.36 -13.61 11.35
N GLY A 48 -18.28 -12.66 11.46
CA GLY A 48 -18.38 -11.50 10.56
C GLY A 48 -17.12 -10.62 10.61
N GLY A 49 -16.63 -10.33 11.81
CA GLY A 49 -15.40 -9.57 12.02
C GLY A 49 -14.16 -10.26 11.48
N SER A 50 -14.00 -11.57 11.76
CA SER A 50 -12.90 -12.37 11.23
C SER A 50 -12.94 -12.49 9.71
N ARG A 51 -14.12 -12.69 9.12
CA ARG A 51 -14.30 -12.70 7.66
C ARG A 51 -13.90 -11.35 7.06
N LYS A 52 -14.41 -10.24 7.60
CA LYS A 52 -14.04 -8.89 7.13
C LYS A 52 -12.52 -8.70 7.22
N ALA A 53 -11.90 -9.02 8.35
CA ALA A 53 -10.45 -8.91 8.54
C ALA A 53 -9.63 -9.79 7.57
N LYS A 54 -10.18 -10.95 7.17
CA LYS A 54 -9.58 -11.80 6.13
C LYS A 54 -9.70 -11.15 4.75
N TYR A 55 -10.89 -10.65 4.39
CA TYR A 55 -11.11 -9.96 3.12
C TYR A 55 -10.24 -8.72 2.97
N GLU A 56 -10.15 -7.87 4.00
CA GLU A 56 -9.28 -6.69 4.00
C GLU A 56 -7.81 -7.07 3.77
N ARG A 57 -7.34 -8.17 4.41
CA ARG A 57 -5.99 -8.69 4.18
C ARG A 57 -5.77 -9.17 2.76
N LEU A 58 -6.73 -9.91 2.19
CA LEU A 58 -6.64 -10.39 0.81
C LEU A 58 -6.66 -9.22 -0.20
N ILE A 59 -7.52 -8.22 0.03
CA ILE A 59 -7.57 -7.01 -0.79
C ILE A 59 -6.25 -6.25 -0.69
N HIS A 60 -5.71 -6.09 0.52
CA HIS A 60 -4.42 -5.43 0.71
C HIS A 60 -3.29 -6.19 0.01
N GLN A 61 -3.24 -7.52 0.13
CA GLN A 61 -2.25 -8.34 -0.55
C GLN A 61 -2.39 -8.24 -2.08
N ALA A 62 -3.62 -8.29 -2.61
CA ALA A 62 -3.88 -8.12 -4.04
C ALA A 62 -3.45 -6.74 -4.57
N ARG A 63 -3.46 -5.70 -3.74
CA ARG A 63 -2.90 -4.38 -4.10
C ARG A 63 -1.37 -4.40 -4.21
N LEU A 64 -0.71 -5.27 -3.45
CA LEU A 64 0.74 -5.38 -3.39
C LEU A 64 1.35 -6.39 -4.40
N GLU A 65 0.55 -7.30 -4.97
CA GLU A 65 1.03 -8.45 -5.74
C GLU A 65 1.94 -8.13 -6.94
N ARG A 66 1.64 -7.09 -7.71
CA ARG A 66 2.50 -6.68 -8.83
C ARG A 66 2.40 -5.18 -9.06
N ALA A 67 3.56 -4.52 -8.98
CA ALA A 67 3.76 -3.14 -9.33
C ALA A 67 3.60 -2.95 -10.84
N HIS A 68 2.98 -1.84 -11.24
CA HIS A 68 2.79 -1.52 -12.65
C HIS A 68 4.10 -1.00 -13.24
N ASP A 69 4.49 -1.45 -14.44
CA ASP A 69 5.71 -0.97 -15.09
C ASP A 69 5.62 0.55 -15.35
N LEU A 70 6.75 1.26 -15.40
CA LEU A 70 6.77 2.72 -15.51
C LEU A 70 6.52 3.15 -16.96
N GLU A 71 5.27 3.06 -17.39
CA GLU A 71 4.83 3.46 -18.72
C GLU A 71 4.47 4.95 -18.77
N LYS A 72 4.63 5.57 -19.96
CA LYS A 72 4.22 6.95 -20.23
C LYS A 72 4.83 8.00 -19.29
N VAL A 73 6.06 7.75 -18.84
CA VAL A 73 6.83 8.69 -18.03
C VAL A 73 7.79 9.49 -18.93
N ASP A 74 7.65 10.82 -18.92
CA ASP A 74 8.56 11.75 -19.59
C ASP A 74 9.66 12.20 -18.61
N PHE A 75 10.84 11.57 -18.71
CA PHE A 75 11.97 11.84 -17.82
C PHE A 75 12.60 13.21 -18.12
N ILE A 76 12.70 14.04 -17.07
CA ILE A 76 13.27 15.40 -17.13
C ILE A 76 14.63 15.50 -16.45
N GLN A 77 15.00 14.51 -15.65
CA GLN A 77 16.26 14.42 -14.93
C GLN A 77 16.66 12.95 -14.78
N GLY A 78 17.96 12.68 -14.90
CA GLY A 78 18.52 11.32 -14.78
C GLY A 78 18.15 10.40 -15.94
N ASP A 79 18.58 9.15 -15.85
CA ASP A 79 18.32 8.15 -16.88
C ASP A 79 16.90 7.56 -16.74
N PRO A 80 16.25 7.15 -17.85
CA PRO A 80 14.96 6.47 -17.79
C PRO A 80 15.02 5.22 -16.91
N VAL A 81 14.07 5.10 -15.99
CA VAL A 81 13.97 3.98 -15.06
C VAL A 81 12.85 3.05 -15.49
N GLN A 82 13.11 1.75 -15.46
CA GLN A 82 12.10 0.71 -15.58
C GLN A 82 12.27 -0.36 -14.50
N LEU A 83 11.17 -1.00 -14.14
CA LEU A 83 11.17 -2.10 -13.17
C LEU A 83 11.89 -3.31 -13.77
N ALA A 84 12.83 -3.88 -13.02
CA ALA A 84 13.59 -5.07 -13.40
C ALA A 84 13.49 -6.15 -12.32
N LEU A 85 13.58 -7.42 -12.73
CA LEU A 85 13.75 -8.50 -11.77
C LEU A 85 15.11 -8.36 -11.07
N ASN A 86 15.19 -8.80 -9.81
CA ASN A 86 16.40 -8.76 -8.99
C ASN A 86 16.94 -7.35 -8.72
N LYS A 87 16.11 -6.34 -8.92
CA LYS A 87 16.43 -4.95 -8.60
C LYS A 87 15.30 -4.33 -7.79
N VAL A 88 15.65 -3.64 -6.71
CA VAL A 88 14.68 -2.88 -5.92
C VAL A 88 14.44 -1.54 -6.61
N THR A 89 13.19 -1.07 -6.68
CA THR A 89 12.88 0.26 -7.21
C THR A 89 12.09 1.06 -6.19
N CYS A 90 12.63 2.20 -5.78
CA CYS A 90 11.96 3.17 -4.95
C CYS A 90 11.30 4.25 -5.82
N ILE A 91 9.97 4.37 -5.73
CA ILE A 91 9.16 5.29 -6.54
C ILE A 91 8.54 6.33 -5.59
N LEU A 92 8.89 7.59 -5.75
CA LEU A 92 8.34 8.70 -4.96
C LEU A 92 7.36 9.52 -5.81
N PHE A 93 6.07 9.50 -5.48
CA PHE A 93 5.09 10.45 -6.00
C PHE A 93 5.19 11.76 -5.20
N PHE A 94 5.32 12.90 -5.89
CA PHE A 94 5.48 14.21 -5.26
C PHE A 94 4.82 15.33 -6.06
N GLY A 95 4.64 16.49 -5.43
CA GLY A 95 4.31 17.75 -6.11
C GLY A 95 5.10 18.92 -5.55
N THR A 96 5.78 19.70 -6.40
CA THR A 96 6.70 20.76 -5.96
C THR A 96 6.00 21.89 -5.19
N TRP A 97 4.71 22.12 -5.45
CA TRP A 97 3.87 23.05 -4.71
C TRP A 97 3.66 22.64 -3.24
N CYS A 98 3.78 21.36 -2.90
CA CYS A 98 3.56 20.84 -1.54
C CYS A 98 4.83 20.90 -0.68
N LYS A 99 4.76 21.55 0.49
CA LYS A 99 5.89 21.64 1.43
C LYS A 99 6.41 20.26 1.85
N LYS A 100 5.51 19.34 2.21
CA LYS A 100 5.88 17.97 2.58
C LYS A 100 6.54 17.20 1.43
N SER A 101 6.11 17.44 0.20
CA SER A 101 6.74 16.83 -0.98
C SER A 101 8.17 17.32 -1.18
N ARG A 102 8.44 18.62 -0.97
CA ARG A 102 9.81 19.14 -1.00
C ARG A 102 10.70 18.57 0.11
N GLU A 103 10.15 18.36 1.30
CA GLU A 103 10.83 17.65 2.40
C GLU A 103 11.13 16.20 2.02
N ALA A 104 10.14 15.50 1.44
CA ALA A 104 10.30 14.13 0.96
C ALA A 104 11.37 14.01 -0.13
N LEU A 105 11.46 14.96 -1.08
CA LEU A 105 12.54 14.98 -2.08
C LEU A 105 13.93 15.06 -1.43
N MET A 106 14.08 15.83 -0.35
CA MET A 106 15.35 15.93 0.38
C MET A 106 15.68 14.62 1.12
N VAL A 107 14.70 14.00 1.78
CA VAL A 107 14.87 12.68 2.42
C VAL A 107 15.20 11.62 1.37
N PHE A 108 14.54 11.65 0.21
CA PHE A 108 14.76 10.72 -0.89
C PHE A 108 16.16 10.87 -1.48
N ALA A 109 16.67 12.10 -1.61
CA ALA A 109 18.04 12.37 -1.99
C ALA A 109 19.04 11.77 -1.00
N TYR A 110 18.80 11.96 0.30
CA TYR A 110 19.63 11.37 1.35
C TYR A 110 19.61 9.84 1.32
N LEU A 111 18.45 9.21 1.11
CA LEU A 111 18.34 7.75 0.97
C LEU A 111 19.11 7.25 -0.26
N HIS A 112 19.01 7.97 -1.39
CA HIS A 112 19.76 7.64 -2.60
C HIS A 112 21.27 7.71 -2.36
N GLU A 113 21.77 8.74 -1.67
CA GLU A 113 23.21 8.91 -1.39
C GLU A 113 23.76 7.89 -0.38
N THR A 114 22.91 7.30 0.46
CA THR A 114 23.34 6.43 1.57
C THR A 114 23.15 4.93 1.31
N ILE A 115 22.46 4.55 0.23
CA ILE A 115 22.15 3.16 -0.11
C ILE A 115 22.89 2.77 -1.39
N VAL A 116 23.31 1.50 -1.48
CA VAL A 116 24.14 0.96 -2.57
C VAL A 116 23.43 1.08 -3.93
N HIS A 117 24.02 1.81 -4.88
CA HIS A 117 23.40 2.17 -6.16
C HIS A 117 23.10 1.00 -7.11
N ASP A 118 23.87 -0.09 -7.08
CA ASP A 118 23.70 -1.16 -8.08
C ASP A 118 22.46 -2.04 -7.81
N ALA A 119 22.06 -2.16 -6.54
CA ALA A 119 20.94 -3.03 -6.12
C ALA A 119 19.59 -2.30 -6.09
N VAL A 120 19.56 -0.97 -6.14
CA VAL A 120 18.34 -0.17 -6.01
C VAL A 120 18.29 1.00 -7.00
N GLN A 121 17.09 1.27 -7.52
CA GLN A 121 16.80 2.43 -8.35
C GLN A 121 15.94 3.43 -7.58
N PHE A 122 16.16 4.71 -7.82
CA PHE A 122 15.35 5.79 -7.25
C PHE A 122 14.73 6.61 -8.38
N VAL A 123 13.42 6.77 -8.34
CA VAL A 123 12.67 7.58 -9.30
C VAL A 123 11.63 8.43 -8.59
N GLY A 124 11.62 9.74 -8.87
CA GLY A 124 10.56 10.65 -8.48
C GLY A 124 9.58 10.86 -9.64
N LEU A 125 8.28 10.78 -9.37
CA LEU A 125 7.20 11.01 -10.33
C LEU A 125 6.32 12.18 -9.89
N THR A 126 5.98 13.05 -10.84
CA THR A 126 5.05 14.16 -10.64
C THR A 126 4.06 14.24 -11.80
N GLN A 127 2.85 14.76 -11.53
CA GLN A 127 1.86 15.11 -12.55
C GLN A 127 1.97 16.56 -13.02
N GLU A 128 2.90 17.32 -12.44
CA GLU A 128 3.10 18.71 -12.82
C GLU A 128 3.66 18.81 -14.25
N SER A 129 3.16 19.77 -15.01
CA SER A 129 3.61 20.03 -16.37
C SER A 129 5.04 20.60 -16.38
N ARG A 130 5.70 20.55 -17.54
CA ARG A 130 7.05 21.16 -17.70
C ARG A 130 7.03 22.66 -17.36
N GLU A 131 5.95 23.35 -17.68
CA GLU A 131 5.74 24.76 -17.37
C GLU A 131 5.59 25.00 -15.86
N GLU A 132 4.87 24.13 -15.15
CA GLU A 132 4.73 24.21 -13.69
C GLU A 132 6.07 23.98 -13.00
N LEU A 133 6.84 22.99 -13.45
CA LEU A 133 8.18 22.71 -12.92
C LEU A 133 9.17 23.83 -13.25
N ALA A 134 9.11 24.44 -14.44
CA ALA A 134 9.88 25.63 -14.75
C ALA A 134 9.49 26.82 -13.86
N MET A 135 8.20 26.96 -13.54
CA MET A 135 7.70 27.98 -12.63
C MET A 135 8.22 27.76 -11.20
N TYR A 136 8.30 26.50 -10.76
CA TYR A 136 8.91 26.12 -9.48
C TYR A 136 10.38 26.56 -9.39
N GLU A 137 11.17 26.39 -10.45
CA GLU A 137 12.58 26.81 -10.49
C GLU A 137 12.80 28.34 -10.37
N VAL A 138 11.78 29.12 -10.73
CA VAL A 138 11.81 30.58 -10.67
C VAL A 138 11.20 31.10 -9.36
N LYS A 139 9.95 30.73 -9.08
CA LYS A 139 9.17 31.26 -7.95
C LYS A 139 9.38 30.47 -6.65
N GLY A 140 9.81 29.22 -6.75
CA GLY A 140 10.03 28.34 -5.61
C GLY A 140 11.29 28.65 -4.81
N ARG A 141 12.20 29.50 -5.30
CA ARG A 141 13.49 29.79 -4.64
C ARG A 141 13.39 30.29 -3.20
N ASN A 142 12.29 30.98 -2.88
CA ASN A 142 12.02 31.48 -1.53
C ASN A 142 11.20 30.50 -0.68
N ALA A 143 10.79 29.35 -1.23
CA ALA A 143 10.05 28.34 -0.50
C ALA A 143 10.98 27.54 0.43
N SER A 144 10.44 27.10 1.56
CA SER A 144 11.14 26.14 2.43
C SER A 144 11.46 24.85 1.68
N ASN A 145 12.66 24.32 1.93
CA ASN A 145 13.18 23.09 1.32
C ASN A 145 13.24 23.14 -0.20
N PHE A 146 13.40 24.33 -0.78
CA PHE A 146 13.66 24.49 -2.19
C PHE A 146 15.01 23.87 -2.57
N ARG A 147 15.00 23.07 -3.64
CA ARG A 147 16.19 22.59 -4.34
C ARG A 147 15.84 22.44 -5.80
N GLU A 148 16.73 22.92 -6.67
CA GLU A 148 16.56 22.78 -8.12
C GLU A 148 16.50 21.29 -8.48
N LEU A 149 15.52 20.89 -9.30
CA LEU A 149 15.23 19.50 -9.61
C LEU A 149 16.43 18.80 -10.25
N LYS A 150 17.16 19.52 -11.11
CA LYS A 150 18.40 19.05 -11.75
C LYS A 150 19.55 18.74 -10.79
N LYS A 151 19.46 19.18 -9.53
CA LYS A 151 20.48 18.90 -8.49
C LYS A 151 20.22 17.60 -7.75
N PHE A 152 19.10 16.91 -8.01
CA PHE A 152 18.88 15.57 -7.50
C PHE A 152 19.60 14.56 -8.38
N ALA A 153 20.30 13.62 -7.75
CA ALA A 153 21.09 12.59 -8.44
C ALA A 153 20.23 11.40 -8.92
N PHE A 154 18.98 11.31 -8.47
CA PHE A 154 18.02 10.31 -8.89
C PHE A 154 17.18 10.80 -10.08
N SER A 155 16.55 9.87 -10.78
CA SER A 155 15.73 10.19 -11.95
C SER A 155 14.41 10.84 -11.57
N ILE A 156 13.97 11.84 -12.33
CA ILE A 156 12.67 12.50 -12.14
C ILE A 156 11.92 12.46 -13.46
N GLY A 157 10.66 12.02 -13.41
CA GLY A 157 9.79 11.97 -14.57
C GLY A 157 8.42 12.60 -14.32
N ILE A 158 7.82 13.08 -15.41
CA ILE A 158 6.45 13.56 -15.48
C ILE A 158 5.57 12.40 -15.93
N GLU A 159 4.46 12.18 -15.25
CA GLU A 159 3.48 11.13 -15.58
C GLU A 159 2.10 11.74 -15.87
N ASP A 160 1.27 11.04 -16.66
CA ASP A 160 0.02 11.57 -17.23
C ASP A 160 -1.25 11.31 -16.38
N GLY A 161 -1.11 10.72 -15.21
CA GLY A 161 -2.21 10.21 -14.40
C GLY A 161 -2.21 8.69 -14.26
N SER A 162 -1.64 7.98 -15.23
CA SER A 162 -1.65 6.52 -15.26
C SER A 162 -0.89 5.92 -14.07
N MET A 163 0.27 6.45 -13.71
CA MET A 163 1.06 5.91 -12.60
C MET A 163 0.37 6.20 -11.27
N SER A 164 -0.13 7.41 -11.07
CA SER A 164 -0.88 7.73 -9.85
C SER A 164 -2.14 6.87 -9.70
N LYS A 165 -2.81 6.51 -10.79
CA LYS A 165 -3.95 5.59 -10.74
C LYS A 165 -3.52 4.19 -10.29
N GLU A 166 -2.48 3.64 -10.89
CA GLU A 166 -2.03 2.26 -10.64
C GLU A 166 -1.33 2.07 -9.29
N TYR A 167 -0.77 3.14 -8.72
CA TYR A 167 -0.09 3.11 -7.42
C TYR A 167 -0.92 3.75 -6.30
N LEU A 168 -1.26 5.03 -6.43
CA LEU A 168 -1.93 5.79 -5.37
C LEU A 168 -3.39 5.36 -5.24
N VAL A 169 -4.17 5.45 -6.32
CA VAL A 169 -5.62 5.15 -6.29
C VAL A 169 -5.85 3.66 -5.99
N ARG A 170 -5.06 2.76 -6.58
CA ARG A 170 -5.10 1.31 -6.27
C ARG A 170 -4.91 1.03 -4.77
N CYS A 171 -4.14 1.86 -4.07
CA CYS A 171 -3.87 1.74 -2.64
C CYS A 171 -4.77 2.62 -1.75
N ASP A 172 -5.84 3.20 -2.30
CA ASP A 172 -6.73 4.18 -1.65
C ASP A 172 -5.98 5.41 -1.09
N ILE A 173 -4.94 5.87 -1.79
CA ILE A 173 -4.18 7.06 -1.44
C ILE A 173 -4.53 8.21 -2.37
N PHE A 174 -4.81 9.37 -1.78
CA PHE A 174 -5.24 10.58 -2.49
C PHE A 174 -4.36 11.80 -2.16
N THR A 175 -3.17 11.57 -1.61
CA THR A 175 -2.26 12.63 -1.17
C THR A 175 -0.83 12.34 -1.58
N VAL A 176 -0.03 13.40 -1.73
CA VAL A 176 1.41 13.35 -1.94
C VAL A 176 2.14 14.09 -0.80
N PRO A 177 3.36 13.68 -0.42
CA PRO A 177 4.19 12.66 -1.08
C PRO A 177 3.84 11.22 -0.66
N GLN A 178 4.13 10.26 -1.53
CA GLN A 178 4.05 8.82 -1.23
C GLN A 178 5.22 8.07 -1.86
N LEU A 179 5.93 7.30 -1.05
CA LEU A 179 7.01 6.42 -1.48
C LEU A 179 6.47 5.00 -1.59
N PHE A 180 6.81 4.32 -2.67
CA PHE A 180 6.63 2.89 -2.89
C PHE A 180 8.00 2.23 -2.99
N ILE A 181 8.15 1.09 -2.32
CA ILE A 181 9.31 0.20 -2.45
C ILE A 181 8.83 -1.02 -3.22
N VAL A 182 9.31 -1.16 -4.44
CA VAL A 182 9.08 -2.31 -5.31
C VAL A 182 10.24 -3.28 -5.14
N GLY A 183 9.91 -4.52 -4.80
CA GLY A 183 10.86 -5.59 -4.56
C GLY A 183 11.46 -6.21 -5.82
N LYS A 184 12.41 -7.12 -5.60
CA LYS A 184 13.11 -7.87 -6.66
C LYS A 184 12.19 -8.70 -7.56
N ASN A 185 10.99 -9.02 -7.10
CA ASN A 185 9.95 -9.75 -7.84
C ASN A 185 8.95 -8.85 -8.58
N LYS A 186 9.18 -7.53 -8.60
CA LYS A 186 8.24 -6.51 -9.09
C LYS A 186 6.93 -6.43 -8.29
N SER A 187 6.87 -6.92 -7.05
CA SER A 187 5.75 -6.69 -6.15
C SER A 187 6.01 -5.45 -5.28
N ILE A 188 4.96 -4.78 -4.82
CA ILE A 188 5.09 -3.67 -3.87
C ILE A 188 5.30 -4.29 -2.50
N GLU A 189 6.46 -4.05 -1.88
CA GLU A 189 6.76 -4.55 -0.53
C GLU A 189 6.27 -3.59 0.54
N TRP A 190 6.28 -2.29 0.23
CA TRP A 190 5.89 -1.26 1.17
C TRP A 190 5.49 0.02 0.45
N TYR A 191 4.56 0.77 1.03
CA TYR A 191 4.28 2.13 0.63
C TYR A 191 3.93 3.04 1.82
N GLY A 192 4.14 4.35 1.68
CA GLY A 192 3.76 5.35 2.68
C GLY A 192 4.59 6.63 2.63
N ASP A 193 4.52 7.40 3.72
CA ASP A 193 5.27 8.66 3.86
C ASP A 193 6.79 8.38 4.01
N PRO A 194 7.66 8.91 3.14
CA PRO A 194 9.10 8.68 3.21
C PRO A 194 9.79 9.33 4.43
N THR A 195 9.11 10.24 5.14
CA THR A 195 9.69 10.98 6.27
C THR A 195 9.61 10.22 7.60
N ILE A 196 8.93 9.06 7.64
CA ILE A 196 8.87 8.23 8.84
C ILE A 196 10.22 7.58 9.14
N ALA A 197 10.48 7.29 10.41
CA ALA A 197 11.66 6.54 10.81
C ALA A 197 11.63 5.11 10.24
N GLY A 198 12.80 4.57 9.89
CA GLY A 198 12.95 3.17 9.47
C GLY A 198 12.72 2.89 7.97
N ILE A 199 12.60 3.91 7.12
CA ILE A 199 12.54 3.68 5.66
C ILE A 199 13.83 3.06 5.12
N ALA A 200 14.98 3.56 5.58
CA ALA A 200 16.28 3.01 5.16
C ALA A 200 16.42 1.51 5.48
N SER A 201 15.91 1.06 6.63
CA SER A 201 15.93 -0.38 6.96
C SER A 201 14.98 -1.17 6.08
N LYS A 202 13.79 -0.64 5.73
CA LYS A 202 12.89 -1.30 4.79
C LYS A 202 13.52 -1.48 3.40
N ILE A 203 14.18 -0.46 2.87
CA ILE A 203 14.87 -0.55 1.59
C ILE A 203 16.00 -1.58 1.66
N ARG A 204 16.81 -1.57 2.74
CA ARG A 204 17.87 -2.58 2.93
C ARG A 204 17.32 -4.00 3.04
N SER A 205 16.23 -4.21 3.77
CA SER A 205 15.59 -5.53 3.85
C SER A 205 15.06 -5.99 2.50
N ALA A 206 14.57 -5.09 1.63
CA ALA A 206 14.19 -5.44 0.26
C ALA A 206 15.41 -5.84 -0.61
N ILE A 207 16.55 -5.17 -0.39
CA ILE A 207 17.81 -5.48 -1.09
C ILE A 207 18.38 -6.84 -0.65
N GLU A 208 18.30 -7.15 0.66
CA GLU A 208 18.82 -8.37 1.28
C GLU A 208 18.00 -9.63 0.96
N GLN A 209 16.78 -9.49 0.41
CA GLN A 209 16.00 -10.63 -0.06
C GLN A 209 16.73 -11.38 -1.17
N ASP A 210 16.53 -12.70 -1.21
CA ASP A 210 17.10 -13.55 -2.26
C ASP A 210 16.61 -13.13 -3.65
N ASP A 211 17.48 -13.31 -4.64
CA ASP A 211 17.12 -13.09 -6.04
C ASP A 211 16.05 -14.08 -6.48
N VAL A 212 15.11 -13.59 -7.29
CA VAL A 212 14.01 -14.36 -7.85
C VAL A 212 14.58 -15.25 -8.96
N LYS A 213 14.36 -16.56 -8.80
CA LYS A 213 14.68 -17.55 -9.84
C LYS A 213 13.71 -17.35 -11.01
N SER A 214 14.21 -17.39 -12.24
CA SER A 214 13.46 -17.08 -13.48
C SER A 214 12.24 -17.97 -13.81
N GLY A 215 11.76 -18.80 -12.87
CA GLY A 215 10.55 -19.62 -12.98
C GLY A 215 9.48 -19.36 -11.93
N ASP A 216 9.70 -18.45 -10.97
CA ASP A 216 8.82 -18.24 -9.81
C ASP A 216 7.87 -17.04 -9.96
N THR A 217 7.65 -16.56 -11.18
CA THR A 217 6.60 -15.57 -11.45
C THR A 217 5.24 -16.23 -11.27
N GLY A 218 4.72 -16.15 -10.04
CA GLY A 218 3.43 -16.68 -9.61
C GLY A 218 2.31 -16.39 -10.60
N VAL A 219 1.98 -17.41 -11.38
CA VAL A 219 0.67 -17.63 -11.99
C VAL A 219 0.20 -19.00 -11.51
N SER A 220 -0.05 -19.12 -10.21
CA SER A 220 -0.66 -20.27 -9.52
C SER A 220 -0.92 -19.77 -8.09
N ASP A 221 -2.14 -19.49 -7.62
CA ASP A 221 -3.26 -20.41 -7.50
C ASP A 221 -4.58 -19.66 -7.28
N LEU A 222 -5.22 -19.18 -8.36
CA LEU A 222 -6.64 -18.75 -8.28
C LEU A 222 -7.52 -19.32 -9.39
N LYS A 223 -7.00 -20.23 -10.22
CA LYS A 223 -7.79 -20.91 -11.26
C LYS A 223 -8.36 -22.26 -10.85
N THR A 224 -7.92 -22.85 -9.74
CA THR A 224 -8.32 -24.23 -9.39
C THR A 224 -9.62 -24.31 -8.60
N THR A 225 -10.05 -23.23 -7.92
CA THR A 225 -11.26 -23.27 -7.08
C THR A 225 -12.57 -23.07 -7.87
N ASN A 226 -12.53 -22.51 -9.08
CA ASN A 226 -13.73 -22.22 -9.88
C ASN A 226 -14.20 -23.37 -10.79
N MET A 227 -13.47 -24.50 -10.86
CA MET A 227 -13.91 -25.68 -11.62
C MET A 227 -14.59 -26.77 -10.78
N GLU A 228 -14.40 -26.79 -9.45
CA GLU A 228 -15.08 -27.78 -8.60
C GLU A 228 -16.52 -27.38 -8.25
N GLU A 229 -16.82 -26.10 -8.02
CA GLU A 229 -18.20 -25.67 -7.72
C GLU A 229 -19.15 -25.76 -8.94
N LYS A 230 -18.62 -25.62 -10.16
CA LYS A 230 -19.46 -25.69 -11.38
C LYS A 230 -19.80 -27.12 -11.82
N LYS A 231 -19.15 -28.13 -11.23
CA LYS A 231 -19.46 -29.55 -11.50
C LYS A 231 -20.52 -30.12 -10.56
N GLN A 232 -20.75 -29.50 -9.40
CA GLN A 232 -21.78 -29.91 -8.45
C GLN A 232 -23.16 -29.25 -8.69
N SER A 233 -23.24 -28.12 -9.41
CA SER A 233 -24.55 -27.50 -9.72
C SER A 233 -25.26 -28.07 -10.96
N ASN A 234 -24.61 -28.95 -11.73
CA ASN A 234 -25.18 -29.54 -12.95
C ASN A 234 -25.51 -31.04 -12.79
N ALA A 235 -25.53 -31.55 -11.57
CA ALA A 235 -25.83 -32.96 -11.26
C ALA A 235 -26.90 -33.11 -10.15
N ALA A 236 -27.85 -32.18 -10.07
CA ALA A 236 -29.05 -32.28 -9.24
C ALA A 236 -30.30 -31.95 -10.06
#